data_AF-A0A162JY67-F1
#
_entry.id   AF-A0A162JY67-F1
#
_cell.length_a   1.000
_cell.length_b   1.000
_cell.length_c   1.000
_cell.angle_alpha   90.00
_cell.angle_beta   90.00
_cell.angle_gamma   90.00
#
_symmetry.space_group_name_H-M   'P 1'
#
loop_
_entity.id
_entity.type
_entity.pdbx_description
1 polymer ?
#
loop_
_entity_poly.entity_id
_entity_poly.type
_entity_poly.pdbx_seq_one_letter_code
_entity_poly.pdbx_strand_id
1 'polypeptide(L)'
;MFGASISLNGKATVFQHDHSGYVGKPSPELDEQWNKLLQNFNVRITEQELRHTAMKKEDAIELPDSGYYAGLTAYHGLHRIKRLHHYMYPEYYFPNFI
;
A
#
# COMPACT_ATOMS: atom_id res chain seq x y z
N MET A 1 -15.09 2.89 12.44
CA MET A 1 -14.21 3.74 13.28
C MET A 1 -12.90 2.97 13.43
N PHE A 2 -11.81 3.41 12.79
CA PHE A 2 -10.51 2.73 12.86
C PHE A 2 -9.86 3.07 14.21
N GLY A 3 -9.86 2.12 15.15
CA GLY A 3 -9.28 2.31 16.48
C GLY A 3 -8.03 1.47 16.65
N ALA A 4 -6.87 2.11 16.77
CA ALA A 4 -5.69 1.52 17.40
C ALA A 4 -5.52 2.19 18.76
N SER A 5 -5.30 1.42 19.83
CA SER A 5 -4.94 1.95 21.14
C SER A 5 -3.50 1.57 21.45
N ILE A 6 -2.71 2.56 21.84
CA ILE A 6 -1.33 2.38 22.28
C ILE A 6 -1.37 2.29 23.79
N SER A 7 -0.93 1.17 24.35
CA SER A 7 -0.72 1.05 25.79
C SER A 7 0.64 1.62 26.16
N LEU A 8 0.68 2.47 27.18
CA LEU A 8 1.87 3.21 27.64
C LEU A 8 3.03 2.32 28.12
N ASN A 9 2.86 1.00 28.15
CA ASN A 9 3.87 0.02 28.56
C ASN A 9 4.71 -0.53 27.39
N GLY A 10 4.72 0.13 26.22
CA GLY A 10 5.52 -0.28 25.06
C GLY A 10 5.00 -1.52 24.32
N LYS A 11 3.79 -2.00 24.64
CA LYS A 11 3.10 -3.04 23.87
C LYS A 11 1.98 -2.40 23.05
N ALA A 12 2.15 -2.39 21.73
CA ALA A 12 1.05 -2.09 20.82
C ALA A 12 0.04 -3.25 20.90
N THR A 13 -1.18 -2.95 21.34
CA THR A 13 -2.28 -3.92 21.28
C THR A 13 -2.86 -3.85 19.88
N VAL A 14 -2.59 -4.88 19.08
CA VAL A 14 -3.15 -5.00 17.73
C VAL A 14 -4.53 -5.60 17.88
N PHE A 15 -5.56 -4.80 17.64
CA PHE A 15 -6.94 -5.30 17.58
C PHE A 15 -7.09 -6.10 16.30
N GLN A 16 -7.17 -7.43 16.44
CA GLN A 16 -7.74 -8.29 15.41
C GLN A 16 -9.23 -7.91 15.31
N HIS A 17 -9.67 -7.45 14.15
CA HIS A 17 -11.08 -7.14 13.92
C HIS A 17 -11.69 -8.29 13.14
N ASP A 18 -12.64 -9.01 13.73
CA ASP A 18 -13.22 -10.25 13.17
C ASP A 18 -13.83 -10.06 11.77
N HIS A 19 -14.11 -8.82 11.37
CA HIS A 19 -14.72 -8.48 10.08
C HIS A 19 -13.75 -7.93 9.03
N SER A 20 -12.44 -7.82 9.30
CA SER A 20 -11.48 -7.25 8.33
C SER A 20 -10.28 -8.17 8.08
N GLY A 21 -10.14 -8.64 6.84
CA GLY A 21 -8.97 -9.42 6.40
C GLY A 21 -7.69 -8.60 6.15
N TYR A 22 -7.69 -7.30 6.46
CA TYR A 22 -6.57 -6.38 6.19
C TYR A 22 -5.83 -5.92 7.47
N VAL A 23 -6.19 -6.46 8.63
CA VAL A 23 -5.61 -6.10 9.94
C VAL A 23 -5.19 -7.35 10.70
N GLY A 24 -4.28 -7.19 11.66
CA GLY A 24 -3.84 -8.29 12.54
C GLY A 24 -2.32 -8.48 12.55
N LYS A 25 -1.88 -9.58 13.13
CA LYS A 25 -0.48 -10.04 13.06
C LYS A 25 -0.14 -10.53 11.65
N PRO A 26 1.15 -10.56 11.26
CA PRO A 26 1.57 -11.08 9.98
C PRO A 26 1.09 -12.52 9.78
N SER A 27 0.55 -12.80 8.60
CA SER A 27 0.19 -14.14 8.17
C SER A 27 0.18 -14.21 6.64
N PRO A 28 0.33 -15.41 6.04
CA PRO A 28 0.22 -15.58 4.59
C PRO A 28 -1.12 -15.06 4.03
N GLU A 29 -2.21 -15.26 4.77
CA GLU A 29 -3.55 -14.82 4.37
C GLU A 29 -3.65 -13.30 4.33
N LEU A 30 -3.14 -12.61 5.36
CA LEU A 30 -3.10 -11.15 5.40
C LEU A 30 -2.27 -10.57 4.24
N ASP A 31 -1.11 -11.19 3.97
CA ASP A 31 -0.23 -10.78 2.87
C ASP A 31 -0.92 -10.94 1.51
N GLU A 32 -1.64 -12.04 1.31
CA GLU A 32 -2.42 -12.30 0.10
C GLU A 32 -3.53 -11.25 -0.10
N GLN A 33 -4.27 -10.90 0.95
CA GLN A 33 -5.31 -9.86 0.88
C GLN A 33 -4.71 -8.51 0.49
N TRP A 34 -3.61 -8.09 1.13
CA TRP A 34 -2.92 -6.86 0.78
C TRP A 34 -2.36 -6.86 -0.64
N ASN A 35 -1.82 -7.99 -1.11
CA ASN A 35 -1.33 -8.13 -2.48
C ASN A 35 -2.48 -8.00 -3.48
N LYS A 36 -3.61 -8.69 -3.26
CA LYS A 36 -4.83 -8.58 -4.08
C LYS A 36 -5.38 -7.16 -4.13
N LEU A 37 -5.36 -6.45 -3.00
CA LEU A 37 -5.83 -5.07 -2.92
C LEU A 37 -4.95 -4.11 -3.72
N LEU A 38 -3.62 -4.31 -3.71
CA LEU A 38 -2.65 -3.38 -4.31
C LEU A 38 -2.17 -3.78 -5.72
N GLN A 39 -2.60 -4.94 -6.24
CA GLN A 39 -2.09 -5.51 -7.49
C GLN A 39 -2.20 -4.57 -8.70
N ASN A 40 -3.24 -3.72 -8.74
CA ASN A 40 -3.53 -2.80 -9.85
C ASN A 40 -3.14 -1.35 -9.53
N PHE A 41 -2.11 -1.15 -8.70
CA PHE A 41 -1.63 0.20 -8.36
C PHE A 41 -1.16 0.99 -9.58
N ASN A 42 -0.54 0.29 -10.52
CA ASN A 42 0.06 0.88 -11.71
C ASN A 42 -0.95 0.81 -12.86
N VAL A 43 -1.23 1.94 -13.47
CA VAL A 43 -2.13 2.04 -14.62
C VAL A 43 -1.42 2.73 -15.78
N ARG A 44 -1.78 2.32 -17.00
CA ARG A 44 -1.40 3.04 -18.22
C ARG A 44 -2.53 4.00 -18.56
N ILE A 45 -2.17 5.25 -18.84
CA ILE A 45 -3.11 6.27 -19.34
C ILE A 45 -2.66 6.79 -20.70
N THR A 46 -3.63 7.19 -21.51
CA THR A 46 -3.41 7.83 -22.80
C THR A 46 -2.93 9.28 -22.64
N GLU A 47 -2.40 9.88 -23.72
CA GLU A 47 -2.07 11.31 -23.72
C GLU A 47 -3.30 12.19 -23.46
N GLN A 48 -4.48 11.79 -23.94
CA GLN A 48 -5.72 12.52 -23.70
C GLN A 48 -6.08 12.51 -22.21
N GLU A 49 -5.97 11.36 -21.55
CA GLU A 49 -6.23 11.25 -20.10
C GLU A 49 -5.20 12.02 -19.28
N LEU A 50 -3.92 12.02 -19.67
CA LEU A 50 -2.87 12.79 -19.01
C LEU A 50 -3.22 14.29 -18.93
N ARG A 51 -3.82 14.84 -20.00
CA ARG A 51 -4.26 16.25 -20.06
C ARG A 51 -5.38 16.60 -19.06
N HIS A 52 -6.07 15.60 -18.53
CA HIS A 52 -7.09 15.78 -17.48
C HIS A 52 -6.50 15.70 -16.07
N THR A 53 -5.19 15.48 -15.94
CA THR A 53 -4.49 15.47 -14.65
C THR A 53 -3.74 16.78 -14.44
N ALA A 54 -3.23 17.00 -13.22
CA ALA A 54 -2.33 18.12 -12.94
C ALA A 54 -0.88 17.88 -13.39
N MET A 55 -0.58 16.69 -13.93
CA MET A 55 0.77 16.30 -14.34
C MET A 55 1.10 16.91 -15.71
N LYS A 56 2.27 17.53 -15.82
CA LYS A 56 2.78 18.00 -17.10
C LYS A 56 3.35 16.85 -17.92
N LYS A 57 3.26 16.96 -19.23
CA LYS A 57 3.75 15.93 -20.15
C LYS A 57 5.25 15.68 -20.01
N GLU A 58 6.02 16.74 -19.76
CA GLU A 58 7.48 16.67 -19.64
C GLU A 58 7.93 15.96 -18.35
N ASP A 59 7.06 15.93 -17.34
CA ASP A 59 7.29 15.26 -16.06
C ASP A 59 6.73 13.83 -16.04
N ALA A 60 5.98 13.43 -17.09
CA ALA A 60 5.34 12.13 -17.17
C ALA A 60 6.29 11.06 -17.71
N ILE A 61 6.14 9.83 -17.20
CA ILE A 61 6.94 8.68 -17.65
C ILE A 61 6.21 8.01 -18.82
N GLU A 62 6.76 8.13 -20.02
CA GLU A 62 6.25 7.45 -21.22
C GLU A 62 6.63 5.97 -21.23
N LEU A 63 5.70 5.12 -21.70
CA LEU A 63 5.89 3.66 -21.77
C LEU A 63 6.29 3.21 -23.18
N PRO A 64 7.00 2.05 -23.33
CA PRO A 64 7.59 1.62 -24.61
C PRO A 64 6.65 1.40 -25.80
N ASP A 65 5.33 1.40 -25.61
CA ASP A 65 4.34 1.14 -26.67
C ASP A 65 3.20 2.16 -26.62
N SER A 66 3.54 3.43 -26.38
CA SER A 66 2.62 4.57 -26.16
C SER A 66 1.89 4.60 -24.82
N GLY A 67 1.50 5.80 -24.41
CA GLY A 67 0.84 6.07 -23.14
C GLY A 67 1.84 6.34 -22.01
N TYR A 68 1.31 6.67 -20.85
CA TYR A 68 2.07 7.13 -19.69
C TYR A 68 1.78 6.26 -18.48
N TYR A 69 2.80 6.06 -17.67
CA TYR A 69 2.65 5.46 -16.36
C TYR A 69 1.93 6.42 -15.41
N ALA A 70 0.91 5.92 -14.73
CA ALA A 70 0.25 6.63 -13.64
C ALA A 70 -0.06 5.67 -12.49
N GLY A 71 -0.31 6.23 -11.31
CA GLY A 71 -0.77 5.49 -10.14
C GLY A 71 -1.85 6.26 -9.41
N LEU A 72 -2.79 5.54 -8.81
CA LEU A 72 -3.87 6.14 -8.03
C LEU A 72 -3.36 6.55 -6.64
N THR A 73 -3.54 7.83 -6.26
CA THR A 73 -3.08 8.35 -4.96
C THR A 73 -3.62 7.56 -3.76
N ALA A 74 -4.85 7.03 -3.86
CA ALA A 74 -5.43 6.20 -2.81
C ALA A 74 -4.59 4.93 -2.53
N TYR A 75 -4.14 4.25 -3.59
CA TYR A 75 -3.28 3.07 -3.47
C TYR A 75 -1.91 3.42 -2.89
N HIS A 76 -1.36 4.60 -3.22
CA HIS A 76 -0.10 5.06 -2.64
C HIS A 76 -0.20 5.23 -1.11
N GLY A 77 -1.34 5.73 -0.62
CA GLY A 77 -1.63 5.79 0.81
C GLY A 77 -1.70 4.41 1.45
N LEU A 78 -2.46 3.49 0.85
CA LEU A 78 -2.61 2.11 1.32
C LEU A 78 -1.28 1.35 1.37
N HIS A 79 -0.44 1.51 0.35
CA HIS A 79 0.91 0.94 0.32
C HIS A 79 1.78 1.42 1.48
N ARG A 80 1.70 2.70 1.86
CA ARG A 80 2.42 3.22 3.04
C ARG A 80 1.94 2.59 4.34
N ILE A 81 0.63 2.37 4.48
CA ILE A 81 0.04 1.67 5.65
C ILE A 81 0.56 0.23 5.71
N LYS A 82 0.57 -0.50 4.59
CA LYS A 82 1.16 -1.84 4.50
C LYS A 82 2.64 -1.83 4.92
N ARG A 83 3.44 -0.88 4.43
CA ARG A 83 4.86 -0.77 4.82
C ARG A 83 5.04 -0.46 6.30
N LEU A 84 4.22 0.43 6.87
CA LEU A 84 4.26 0.71 8.31
C LEU A 84 3.98 -0.57 9.11
N HIS A 85 2.96 -1.33 8.71
CA HIS A 85 2.67 -2.63 9.32
C HIS A 85 3.87 -3.58 9.23
N HIS A 86 4.52 -3.70 8.07
CA HIS A 86 5.72 -4.54 7.94
C HIS A 86 6.84 -4.12 8.90
N TYR A 87 7.09 -2.81 9.06
CA TYR A 87 8.10 -2.30 10.00
C TYR A 87 7.74 -2.52 11.47
N MET A 88 6.47 -2.78 11.81
CA MET A 88 6.06 -3.17 13.16
C MET A 88 6.34 -4.65 13.47
N TYR A 89 6.63 -5.47 12.45
CA TYR A 89 6.94 -6.89 12.59
C TYR A 89 8.21 -7.28 11.81
N PRO A 90 9.35 -6.67 12.15
CA PRO A 90 10.56 -6.83 11.37
C PRO A 90 11.10 -8.26 11.45
N GLU A 91 10.84 -9.02 12.53
CA GLU A 91 11.23 -10.42 12.66
C GLU A 91 10.53 -11.33 11.64
N TYR A 92 9.32 -10.95 11.19
CA TYR A 92 8.57 -11.70 10.18
C TYR A 92 8.92 -11.25 8.77
N TYR A 93 8.91 -9.93 8.51
CA TYR A 93 9.07 -9.40 7.14
C TYR A 93 10.51 -9.13 6.72
N PHE A 94 11.41 -8.97 7.68
CA PHE A 94 12.82 -8.63 7.44
C PHE A 94 13.77 -9.51 8.28
N PRO A 95 13.62 -10.85 8.28
CA PRO A 95 14.36 -11.75 9.18
C PRO A 95 15.89 -11.74 8.96
N ASN A 96 16.36 -11.20 7.83
CA ASN A 96 17.77 -11.14 7.45
C ASN A 96 18.37 -9.72 7.55
N PHE A 97 17.59 -8.73 8.03
CA PHE A 97 18.04 -7.33 8.15
C PHE A 97 18.34 -6.91 9.59
N ILE A 98 17.94 -7.71 10.58
CA ILE A 98 18.16 -7.49 12.01
C ILE A 98 18.95 -8.64 12.61
#